data_AF-A0A932PDB5-F1
#
_entry.id   AF-A0A932PDB5-F1
#
_cell.length_a   1.000
_cell.length_b   1.000
_cell.length_c   1.000
_cell.angle_alpha   90.00
_cell.angle_beta   90.00
_cell.angle_gamma   90.00
#
_symmetry.space_group_name_H-M   'P 1'
#
loop_
_entity.id
_entity.type
_entity.pdbx_description
1 polymer ?
#
loop_
_entity_poly.entity_id
_entity_poly.type
_entity_poly.pdbx_seq_one_letter_code
_entity_poly.pdbx_strand_id
1 'polypeptide(L)'
;MHDLIQNWDDLPEPLRKSLFLRVFRELYHVQDNPRLLILISHGFIELLVNALIDAKCKNAKKIISNSRDFPHSAKLVILHEMGVITDFRFKSLDWFRKLRNRAAHEPLFEVTPEEIAAHFNQTTAADRSIVADQHGLTAHGFAQLCVLMIVTLWSDHSKLFSPVFVPQDATANESPSNSLDPNAGQDQPT
;
A
#
# COMPACT_ATOMS: atom_id res chain seq x y z
N MET A 1 -1.77 -3.01 -14.66
CA MET A 1 -2.11 -1.81 -13.86
C MET A 1 -2.27 -0.58 -14.75
N HIS A 2 -1.36 -0.36 -15.70
CA HIS A 2 -1.48 0.68 -16.74
C HIS A 2 -2.86 0.69 -17.43
N ASP A 3 -3.34 -0.47 -17.89
CA ASP A 3 -4.63 -0.58 -18.60
C ASP A 3 -5.85 -0.32 -17.70
N LEU A 4 -5.75 -0.65 -16.40
CA LEU A 4 -6.82 -0.38 -15.42
C LEU A 4 -6.94 1.12 -15.12
N ILE A 5 -5.85 1.88 -15.26
CA ILE A 5 -5.83 3.32 -15.02
C ILE A 5 -6.30 4.09 -16.25
N GLN A 6 -5.96 3.62 -17.46
CA GLN A 6 -6.42 4.24 -18.70
C GLN A 6 -7.93 4.06 -18.93
N ASN A 7 -8.50 2.92 -18.53
CA ASN A 7 -9.93 2.62 -18.67
C ASN A 7 -10.68 2.77 -17.33
N TRP A 8 -10.31 3.77 -16.53
CA TRP A 8 -10.83 3.93 -15.17
C TRP A 8 -12.37 4.01 -15.12
N ASP A 9 -12.97 4.69 -16.10
CA ASP A 9 -14.42 4.90 -16.14
C ASP A 9 -15.20 3.62 -16.46
N ASP A 10 -14.53 2.62 -17.05
CA ASP A 10 -15.08 1.31 -17.38
C ASP A 10 -14.99 0.31 -16.21
N LEU A 11 -14.32 0.68 -15.10
CA LEU A 11 -14.22 -0.19 -13.94
C LEU A 11 -15.56 -0.30 -13.20
N PRO A 12 -15.92 -1.50 -12.68
CA PRO A 12 -17.03 -1.68 -11.76
C PRO A 12 -17.02 -0.65 -10.63
N GLU A 13 -18.19 -0.12 -10.27
CA GLU A 13 -18.34 0.92 -9.24
C GLU A 13 -17.65 0.59 -7.90
N PRO A 14 -17.69 -0.65 -7.37
CA PRO A 14 -16.98 -1.00 -6.14
C PRO A 14 -15.45 -0.86 -6.28
N LEU A 15 -14.89 -1.18 -7.44
CA LEU A 15 -13.46 -1.00 -7.70
C LEU A 15 -13.09 0.48 -7.83
N ARG A 16 -13.94 1.30 -8.47
CA ARG A 16 -13.73 2.76 -8.53
C ARG A 16 -13.79 3.42 -7.15
N LYS A 17 -14.57 2.86 -6.22
CA LYS A 17 -14.65 3.33 -4.82
C LYS A 17 -13.50 2.83 -3.94
N SER A 18 -12.71 1.86 -4.38
CA SER A 18 -11.57 1.34 -3.62
C SER A 18 -10.52 2.43 -3.39
N LEU A 19 -10.23 2.73 -2.12
CA LEU A 19 -9.21 3.71 -1.76
C LEU A 19 -7.83 3.24 -2.26
N PHE A 20 -7.57 1.94 -2.20
CA PHE A 20 -6.35 1.34 -2.72
C PHE A 20 -6.16 1.66 -4.21
N LEU A 21 -7.15 1.36 -5.06
CA LEU A 21 -7.06 1.62 -6.50
C LEU A 21 -6.98 3.11 -6.85
N ARG A 22 -7.72 3.95 -6.11
CA ARG A 22 -7.65 5.41 -6.27
C ARG A 22 -6.26 5.94 -5.98
N VAL A 23 -5.57 5.41 -4.97
CA VAL A 23 -4.18 5.80 -4.68
C VAL A 23 -3.24 5.40 -5.82
N PHE A 24 -3.33 4.19 -6.38
CA PHE A 24 -2.50 3.82 -7.54
C PHE A 24 -2.76 4.70 -8.76
N ARG A 25 -4.02 5.10 -8.96
CA ARG A 25 -4.36 6.09 -9.97
C ARG A 25 -3.62 7.40 -9.71
N GLU A 26 -3.70 7.96 -8.51
CA GLU A 26 -2.98 9.21 -8.18
C GLU A 26 -1.47 9.07 -8.41
N LEU A 27 -0.85 7.97 -7.96
CA LEU A 27 0.58 7.71 -8.15
C LEU A 27 0.98 7.68 -9.63
N TYR A 28 0.15 7.12 -10.49
CA TYR A 28 0.38 7.13 -11.92
C TYR A 28 0.32 8.54 -12.51
N HIS A 29 -0.62 9.39 -12.06
CA HIS A 29 -0.72 10.77 -12.54
C HIS A 29 0.49 11.63 -12.14
N VAL A 30 1.13 11.31 -11.01
CA VAL A 30 2.30 12.06 -10.51
C VAL A 30 3.64 11.36 -10.72
N GLN A 31 3.68 10.28 -11.52
CA GLN A 31 4.87 9.43 -11.64
C GLN A 31 6.11 10.18 -12.13
N ASP A 32 5.92 11.26 -12.90
CA ASP A 32 7.00 12.10 -13.42
C ASP A 32 7.41 13.24 -12.47
N ASN A 33 6.78 13.33 -11.29
CA ASN A 33 7.10 14.32 -10.26
C ASN A 33 7.54 13.60 -8.96
N PRO A 34 8.85 13.39 -8.76
CA PRO A 34 9.37 12.65 -7.59
C PRO A 34 8.90 13.22 -6.26
N ARG A 35 8.81 14.55 -6.13
CA ARG A 35 8.35 15.21 -4.90
C ARG A 35 6.91 14.82 -4.58
N LEU A 36 6.00 15.01 -5.54
CA LEU A 36 4.58 14.67 -5.35
C LEU A 36 4.39 13.17 -5.14
N LEU A 37 5.10 12.35 -5.90
CA LEU A 37 5.06 10.91 -5.82
C LEU A 37 5.41 10.40 -4.40
N ILE A 38 6.47 10.91 -3.78
CA ILE A 38 6.82 10.59 -2.39
C ILE A 38 5.77 11.07 -1.40
N LEU A 39 5.28 12.30 -1.57
CA LEU A 39 4.30 12.88 -0.64
C LEU A 39 3.01 12.06 -0.63
N ILE A 40 2.48 11.72 -1.80
CA ILE A 40 1.26 10.92 -1.95
C ILE A 40 1.51 9.49 -1.43
N SER A 41 2.63 8.87 -1.83
CA SER A 41 2.97 7.51 -1.39
C SER A 41 3.09 7.40 0.12
N HIS A 42 3.80 8.35 0.73
CA HIS A 42 3.98 8.39 2.18
C HIS A 42 2.65 8.67 2.88
N GLY A 43 1.80 9.53 2.33
CA GLY A 43 0.44 9.77 2.86
C GLY A 43 -0.35 8.47 2.96
N PHE A 44 -0.28 7.62 1.93
CA PHE A 44 -0.96 6.32 1.96
C PHE A 44 -0.29 5.31 2.91
N ILE A 45 1.04 5.25 2.95
CA ILE A 45 1.77 4.43 3.93
C ILE A 45 1.38 4.82 5.37
N GLU A 46 1.21 6.11 5.64
CA GLU A 46 0.76 6.58 6.95
C GLU A 46 -0.66 6.11 7.30
N LEU A 47 -1.56 6.04 6.31
CA LEU A 47 -2.89 5.44 6.49
C LEU A 47 -2.80 3.93 6.80
N LEU A 48 -1.95 3.19 6.09
CA LEU A 48 -1.72 1.76 6.37
C LEU A 48 -1.13 1.55 7.78
N VAL A 49 -0.15 2.36 8.17
CA VAL A 49 0.44 2.32 9.52
C VAL A 49 -0.60 2.65 10.59
N ASN A 50 -1.46 3.65 10.37
CA ASN A 50 -2.54 3.96 11.29
C ASN A 50 -3.55 2.79 11.42
N ALA A 51 -3.87 2.10 10.31
CA ALA A 51 -4.71 0.90 10.36
C ALA A 51 -4.05 -0.24 11.14
N LEU A 52 -2.73 -0.43 11.04
CA LEU A 52 -2.00 -1.40 11.86
C LEU A 52 -2.04 -1.04 13.35
N ILE A 53 -1.83 0.23 13.69
CA ILE A 53 -1.95 0.71 15.06
C ILE A 53 -3.37 0.47 15.59
N ASP A 54 -4.41 0.77 14.80
CA ASP A 54 -5.81 0.56 15.17
C ASP A 54 -6.12 -0.90 15.50
N ALA A 55 -5.63 -1.81 14.67
CA ALA A 55 -5.85 -3.24 14.84
C ALA A 55 -5.01 -3.89 15.96
N LYS A 56 -3.84 -3.34 16.30
CA LYS A 56 -2.86 -4.00 17.18
C LYS A 56 -2.71 -3.35 18.54
N CYS A 57 -2.99 -2.06 18.69
CA CYS A 57 -2.76 -1.33 19.93
C CYS A 57 -4.07 -1.09 20.70
N LYS A 58 -4.10 -1.45 21.99
CA LYS A 58 -5.27 -1.20 22.88
C LYS A 58 -5.65 0.29 22.97
N ASN A 59 -4.67 1.18 22.86
CA ASN A 59 -4.84 2.64 22.95
C ASN A 59 -4.77 3.33 21.59
N ALA A 60 -5.08 2.62 20.50
CA ALA A 60 -4.88 3.11 19.14
C ALA A 60 -5.45 4.50 18.88
N LYS A 61 -6.70 4.77 19.29
CA LYS A 61 -7.34 6.09 19.10
C LYS A 61 -6.49 7.24 19.65
N LYS A 62 -5.87 7.05 20.82
CA LYS A 62 -4.96 8.03 21.43
C LYS A 62 -3.66 8.16 20.63
N ILE A 63 -3.08 7.04 20.21
CA ILE A 63 -1.83 7.00 19.44
C ILE A 63 -2.01 7.67 18.06
N ILE A 64 -3.14 7.42 17.39
CA ILE A 64 -3.41 7.94 16.04
C ILE A 64 -3.69 9.44 16.09
N SER A 65 -4.51 9.90 17.04
CA SER A 65 -4.95 11.31 17.13
C SER A 65 -3.89 12.26 17.72
N ASN A 66 -2.95 11.77 18.53
CA ASN A 66 -1.91 12.59 19.14
C ASN A 66 -0.61 12.54 18.35
N SER A 67 -0.53 13.32 17.28
CA SER A 67 0.64 13.41 16.41
C SER A 67 1.88 14.04 17.07
N ARG A 68 1.70 14.76 18.19
CA ARG A 68 2.80 15.37 18.96
C ARG A 68 3.60 14.32 19.73
N ASP A 69 2.90 13.47 20.48
CA ASP A 69 3.54 12.45 21.30
C ASP A 69 3.80 11.16 20.51
N PHE A 70 3.00 10.91 19.47
CA PHE A 70 3.12 9.75 18.59
C PHE A 70 3.27 10.19 17.12
N PRO A 71 4.39 10.84 16.77
CA PRO A 71 4.70 11.11 15.37
C PRO A 71 4.82 9.81 14.57
N HIS A 72 4.79 9.89 13.25
CA HIS A 72 4.85 8.71 12.37
C HIS A 72 6.06 7.80 12.69
N SER A 73 7.23 8.38 12.99
CA SER A 73 8.41 7.60 13.42
C SER A 73 8.18 6.79 14.69
N ALA A 74 7.48 7.35 15.69
CA ALA A 74 7.16 6.63 16.93
C ALA A 74 6.18 5.47 16.66
N LYS A 75 5.21 5.66 15.76
CA LYS A 75 4.29 4.59 15.34
C LYS A 75 5.06 3.43 14.67
N LEU A 76 6.05 3.73 13.83
CA LEU A 76 6.91 2.69 13.23
C LEU A 76 7.69 1.92 14.31
N VAL A 77 8.27 2.61 15.29
CA VAL A 77 8.98 1.96 16.41
C VAL A 77 8.04 1.05 17.19
N ILE A 78 6.84 1.53 17.54
CA ILE A 78 5.85 0.71 18.25
C ILE A 78 5.53 -0.58 17.49
N LEU A 79 5.25 -0.49 16.19
CA LEU A 79 4.92 -1.65 15.37
C LEU A 79 6.11 -2.63 15.24
N HIS A 80 7.34 -2.10 15.18
CA HIS A 80 8.56 -2.90 15.11
C HIS A 80 8.83 -3.64 16.42
N GLU A 81 8.77 -2.94 17.55
CA GLU A 81 8.94 -3.54 18.89
C GLU A 81 7.86 -4.60 19.20
N MET A 82 6.67 -4.45 18.63
CA MET A 82 5.60 -5.45 18.72
C MET A 82 5.77 -6.64 17.76
N GLY A 83 6.80 -6.63 16.90
CA GLY A 83 7.02 -7.65 15.87
C GLY A 83 5.97 -7.65 14.76
N VAL A 84 5.18 -6.57 14.62
CA VAL A 84 4.17 -6.45 13.56
C VAL A 84 4.84 -6.22 12.22
N ILE A 85 5.89 -5.40 12.20
CA ILE A 85 6.74 -5.18 11.02
C ILE A 85 8.15 -5.70 11.29
N THR A 86 8.80 -6.24 10.26
CA THR A 86 10.16 -6.76 10.35
C THR A 86 11.20 -5.64 10.44
N ASP A 87 12.42 -5.96 10.87
CA ASP A 87 13.56 -5.03 10.87
C ASP A 87 13.79 -4.38 9.50
N PHE A 88 13.70 -5.18 8.43
CA PHE A 88 13.83 -4.68 7.06
C PHE A 88 12.71 -3.68 6.76
N ARG A 89 11.45 -4.04 7.04
CA ARG A 89 10.30 -3.16 6.81
C ARG A 89 10.42 -1.85 7.59
N PHE A 90 10.84 -1.93 8.85
CA PHE A 90 11.07 -0.75 9.69
C PHE A 90 12.14 0.17 9.09
N LYS A 91 13.30 -0.36 8.69
CA LYS A 91 14.39 0.41 8.06
C LYS A 91 13.92 1.07 6.75
N SER A 92 13.20 0.34 5.90
CA SER A 92 12.71 0.87 4.62
C SER A 92 11.67 1.96 4.81
N LEU A 93 10.74 1.80 5.75
CA LEU A 93 9.74 2.83 6.06
C LEU A 93 10.37 4.06 6.72
N ASP A 94 11.33 3.90 7.63
CA ASP A 94 12.03 5.04 8.24
C ASP A 94 12.88 5.80 7.22
N TRP A 95 13.55 5.11 6.30
CA TRP A 95 14.24 5.73 5.18
C TRP A 95 13.27 6.52 4.30
N PHE A 96 12.14 5.93 3.92
CA PHE A 96 11.13 6.59 3.09
C PHE A 96 10.52 7.82 3.80
N ARG A 97 10.35 7.77 5.12
CA ARG A 97 9.94 8.90 5.95
C ARG A 97 10.95 10.05 5.92
N LYS A 98 12.25 9.74 6.00
CA LYS A 98 13.31 10.75 5.87
C LYS A 98 13.29 11.40 4.49
N LEU A 99 13.11 10.60 3.44
CA LEU A 99 12.98 11.09 2.06
C LEU A 99 11.77 12.02 1.90
N ARG A 100 10.62 11.67 2.50
CA ARG A 100 9.45 12.54 2.54
C ARG A 100 9.71 13.86 3.24
N ASN A 101 10.41 13.84 4.37
CA ASN A 101 10.74 15.08 5.08
C ASN A 101 11.61 16.00 4.23
N ARG A 102 12.60 15.44 3.51
CA ARG A 102 13.37 16.19 2.52
C ARG A 102 12.48 16.77 1.42
N ALA A 103 11.62 15.97 0.83
CA ALA A 103 10.66 16.39 -0.19
C ALA A 103 9.71 17.51 0.26
N ALA A 104 9.40 17.60 1.56
CA ALA A 104 8.55 18.65 2.12
C ALA A 104 9.29 19.95 2.44
N HIS A 105 10.59 19.89 2.77
CA HIS A 105 11.32 21.03 3.34
C HIS A 105 12.44 21.56 2.44
N GLU A 106 13.00 20.76 1.55
CA GLU A 106 14.05 21.21 0.64
C GLU A 106 13.46 22.04 -0.50
N PRO A 107 13.98 23.25 -0.79
CA PRO A 107 13.51 24.07 -1.90
C PRO A 107 13.71 23.37 -3.26
N LEU A 108 14.84 22.69 -3.41
CA LEU A 108 15.17 21.85 -4.56
C LEU A 108 15.26 20.42 -4.05
N PHE A 109 14.37 19.56 -4.54
CA PHE A 109 14.29 18.17 -4.10
C PHE A 109 14.57 17.26 -5.27
N GLU A 110 15.58 16.42 -5.10
CA GLU A 110 15.99 15.41 -6.07
C GLU A 110 16.32 14.12 -5.32
N VAL A 111 16.04 12.99 -5.98
CA VAL A 111 16.38 11.65 -5.50
C VAL A 111 17.46 11.10 -6.42
N THR A 112 18.62 10.79 -5.85
CA THR A 112 19.76 10.30 -6.62
C THR A 112 19.81 8.78 -6.63
N PRO A 113 20.34 8.17 -7.72
CA PRO A 113 20.59 6.74 -7.76
C PRO A 113 21.39 6.20 -6.59
N GLU A 114 22.40 6.95 -6.20
CA GLU A 114 23.35 6.59 -5.16
C GLU A 114 22.65 6.51 -3.80
N GLU A 115 21.71 7.43 -3.51
CA GLU A 115 20.93 7.41 -2.28
C GLU A 115 20.03 6.17 -2.18
N ILE A 116 19.35 5.82 -3.28
CA ILE A 116 18.52 4.61 -3.33
C ILE A 116 19.40 3.37 -3.16
N ALA A 117 20.49 3.27 -3.94
CA ALA A 117 21.41 2.14 -3.87
C ALA A 117 22.03 2.01 -2.48
N ALA A 118 22.45 3.10 -1.85
CA ALA A 118 23.05 3.09 -0.51
C ALA A 118 22.10 2.50 0.55
N HIS A 119 20.79 2.70 0.41
CA HIS A 119 19.80 2.12 1.30
C HIS A 119 19.67 0.60 1.10
N PHE A 120 19.48 0.16 -0.15
CA PHE A 120 19.26 -1.26 -0.47
C PHE A 120 20.53 -2.11 -0.51
N ASN A 121 21.72 -1.51 -0.56
CA ASN A 121 22.97 -2.23 -0.40
C ASN A 121 23.16 -2.77 1.03
N GLN A 122 22.44 -2.21 2.01
CA GLN A 122 22.47 -2.66 3.40
C GLN A 122 21.44 -3.76 3.70
N THR A 123 20.73 -4.25 2.67
CA THR A 123 19.61 -5.20 2.81
C THR A 123 20.00 -6.55 2.22
N THR A 124 19.22 -7.60 2.48
CA THR A 124 19.58 -8.97 2.07
C THR A 124 19.53 -9.14 0.55
N ALA A 125 20.10 -10.23 0.02
CA ALA A 125 20.06 -10.51 -1.42
C ALA A 125 18.62 -10.61 -1.97
N ALA A 126 17.66 -11.07 -1.15
CA ALA A 126 16.24 -11.10 -1.49
C ALA A 126 15.64 -9.69 -1.57
N ASP A 127 16.09 -8.77 -0.71
CA ASP A 127 15.65 -7.37 -0.74
C ASP A 127 16.24 -6.61 -1.93
N ARG A 128 17.44 -7.01 -2.39
CA ARG A 128 18.12 -6.40 -3.54
C ARG A 128 17.53 -6.79 -4.89
N SER A 129 16.95 -7.99 -5.04
CA SER A 129 16.34 -8.41 -6.31
C SER A 129 15.13 -7.54 -6.69
N ILE A 130 14.55 -6.86 -5.70
CA ILE A 130 13.43 -5.96 -5.88
C ILE A 130 13.84 -4.64 -6.56
N VAL A 131 15.12 -4.26 -6.48
CA VAL A 131 15.68 -3.00 -7.02
C VAL A 131 16.51 -3.25 -8.28
N ALA A 132 16.89 -4.49 -8.55
CA ALA A 132 17.95 -4.84 -9.50
C ALA A 132 17.52 -4.94 -10.98
N ASP A 133 16.27 -4.64 -11.35
CA ASP A 133 15.94 -4.50 -12.77
C ASP A 133 16.36 -3.11 -13.27
N GLN A 134 17.55 -3.10 -13.86
CA GLN A 134 18.34 -1.93 -14.25
C GLN A 134 17.74 -1.18 -15.45
N HIS A 135 16.79 -0.29 -15.17
CA HIS A 135 16.69 0.99 -15.87
C HIS A 135 17.04 2.07 -14.84
N GLY A 136 18.31 2.49 -14.82
CA GLY A 136 18.84 3.46 -13.85
C GLY A 136 17.90 4.65 -13.65
N LEU A 137 17.77 5.17 -12.41
CA LEU A 137 16.67 6.03 -11.95
C LEU A 137 16.07 6.94 -13.03
N THR A 138 15.18 6.36 -13.79
CA THR A 138 14.21 7.09 -14.56
C THR A 138 13.09 7.45 -13.59
N ALA A 139 12.29 8.46 -13.92
CA ALA A 139 11.04 8.71 -13.19
C ALA A 139 10.24 7.42 -12.99
N HIS A 140 10.28 6.52 -14.00
CA HIS A 140 9.67 5.20 -13.95
C HIS A 140 10.23 4.28 -12.85
N GLY A 141 11.56 4.18 -12.69
CA GLY A 141 12.17 3.36 -11.64
C GLY A 141 11.84 3.86 -10.23
N PHE A 142 11.76 5.19 -10.04
CA PHE A 142 11.39 5.76 -8.76
C PHE A 142 9.89 5.60 -8.44
N ALA A 143 9.02 5.71 -9.43
CA ALA A 143 7.60 5.40 -9.31
C ALA A 143 7.36 3.94 -8.90
N GLN A 144 8.08 3.01 -9.51
CA GLN A 144 8.03 1.60 -9.13
C GLN A 144 8.44 1.37 -7.68
N LEU A 145 9.50 2.02 -7.21
CA LEU A 145 9.93 1.94 -5.81
C LEU A 145 8.82 2.44 -4.86
N CYS A 146 8.19 3.57 -5.16
CA CYS A 146 7.10 4.11 -4.36
C CYS A 146 5.89 3.16 -4.29
N VAL A 147 5.50 2.61 -5.44
CA VAL A 147 4.44 1.59 -5.56
C VAL A 147 4.79 0.35 -4.75
N LEU A 148 6.03 -0.13 -4.86
CA LEU A 148 6.52 -1.31 -4.16
C LEU A 148 6.46 -1.11 -2.64
N MET A 149 6.86 0.05 -2.13
CA MET A 149 6.79 0.35 -0.68
C MET A 149 5.37 0.17 -0.14
N ILE A 150 4.37 0.58 -0.92
CA ILE A 150 2.95 0.41 -0.59
C ILE A 150 2.51 -1.04 -0.72
N VAL A 151 2.74 -1.66 -1.89
CA VAL A 151 2.25 -3.01 -2.21
C VAL A 151 2.83 -4.04 -1.26
N THR A 152 4.09 -3.92 -0.91
CA THR A 152 4.75 -4.90 -0.04
C THR A 152 4.26 -4.76 1.40
N LEU A 153 4.11 -3.53 1.93
CA LEU A 153 3.47 -3.32 3.23
C LEU A 153 2.01 -3.82 3.22
N TRP A 154 1.28 -3.55 2.14
CA TRP A 154 -0.08 -4.04 1.95
C TRP A 154 -0.13 -5.57 1.97
N SER A 155 0.73 -6.23 1.22
CA SER A 155 0.78 -7.69 1.08
C SER A 155 1.03 -8.35 2.43
N ASP A 156 1.99 -7.83 3.21
CA ASP A 156 2.35 -8.34 4.54
C ASP A 156 1.15 -8.36 5.51
N HIS A 157 0.15 -7.51 5.28
CA HIS A 157 -1.01 -7.35 6.17
C HIS A 157 -2.36 -7.30 5.44
N SER A 158 -2.46 -7.91 4.25
CA SER A 158 -3.62 -7.79 3.35
C SER A 158 -4.94 -8.21 4.00
N LYS A 159 -4.92 -9.24 4.86
CA LYS A 159 -6.10 -9.70 5.62
C LYS A 159 -6.68 -8.62 6.55
N LEU A 160 -5.82 -7.74 7.06
CA LEU A 160 -6.20 -6.64 7.94
C LEU A 160 -6.64 -5.42 7.13
N PHE A 161 -5.97 -5.15 6.00
CA PHE A 161 -6.26 -3.97 5.19
C PHE A 161 -7.49 -4.13 4.29
N SER A 162 -7.72 -5.32 3.73
CA SER A 162 -8.80 -5.52 2.76
C SER A 162 -10.16 -5.01 3.27
N PRO A 163 -10.61 -5.35 4.49
CA PRO A 163 -11.91 -4.87 5.00
C PRO A 163 -11.99 -3.35 5.23
N VAL A 164 -10.84 -2.67 5.36
CA VAL A 164 -10.75 -1.23 5.66
C VAL A 164 -10.71 -0.40 4.38
N PHE A 165 -10.03 -0.91 3.35
CA PHE A 165 -9.66 -0.13 2.16
C PHE A 165 -10.32 -0.61 0.86
N VAL A 166 -10.96 -1.79 0.89
CA VAL A 166 -11.75 -2.35 -0.22
C VAL A 166 -13.23 -2.38 0.19
N PRO A 167 -14.15 -1.85 -0.63
CA PRO A 167 -15.59 -1.90 -0.33
C PRO A 167 -16.08 -3.34 -0.19
N GLN A 168 -16.86 -3.63 0.86
CA GLN A 168 -17.39 -4.98 1.15
C GLN A 168 -18.32 -5.51 0.03
N ASP A 169 -18.96 -4.60 -0.70
CA ASP A 169 -19.84 -4.94 -1.82
C ASP A 169 -19.08 -5.41 -3.08
N ALA A 170 -17.76 -5.24 -3.13
CA ALA A 170 -16.93 -5.71 -4.24
C ALA A 170 -16.71 -7.24 -4.22
N THR A 171 -16.90 -7.88 -3.06
CA THR A 171 -16.66 -9.32 -2.86
C THR A 171 -17.93 -10.17 -2.83
N ALA A 172 -19.12 -9.56 -2.94
CA ALA A 172 -20.40 -10.24 -2.72
C ALA A 172 -21.02 -10.92 -3.96
N ASN A 173 -20.38 -10.86 -5.13
CA ASN A 173 -20.96 -11.40 -6.37
C ASN A 173 -20.43 -12.79 -6.81
N GLU A 174 -19.67 -13.49 -5.98
CA GLU A 174 -19.30 -14.89 -6.26
C GLU A 174 -19.98 -15.84 -5.28
N SER A 175 -21.26 -16.12 -5.54
CA SER A 175 -21.91 -17.42 -5.26
C SER A 175 -23.31 -17.44 -5.90
N PRO A 176 -23.48 -17.95 -7.14
CA PRO A 176 -24.73 -18.62 -7.46
C PRO A 176 -24.72 -19.92 -6.67
N SER A 177 -25.48 -19.98 -5.57
CA SER A 177 -25.85 -21.25 -4.97
C SER A 177 -26.64 -22.03 -5.99
N ASN A 178 -25.98 -22.93 -6.73
CA ASN A 178 -26.64 -24.06 -7.37
C ASN A 178 -27.17 -24.97 -6.26
N SER A 179 -28.34 -24.64 -5.72
CA SER A 179 -29.18 -25.63 -5.06
C SER A 179 -29.77 -26.51 -6.17
N LEU A 180 -29.04 -27.56 -6.53
CA LEU A 180 -29.64 -28.71 -7.18
C LEU A 180 -30.59 -29.36 -6.18
N ASP A 181 -31.88 -29.12 -6.38
CA ASP A 181 -32.97 -29.71 -5.63
C ASP A 181 -33.07 -31.21 -6.00
N PRO A 182 -32.81 -32.16 -5.09
CA PRO A 182 -32.85 -33.58 -5.41
C PRO A 182 -34.20 -34.17 -5.01
N ASN A 183 -35.32 -33.61 -5.47
CA ASN A 183 -36.62 -34.29 -5.43
C ASN A 183 -37.73 -33.51 -6.16
N ALA A 184 -37.89 -33.77 -7.45
CA ALA A 184 -39.17 -33.69 -8.15
C ALA A 184 -39.20 -34.89 -9.09
N GLY A 185 -39.71 -36.04 -8.66
CA GLY A 185 -41.16 -36.21 -8.54
C GLY A 185 -41.62 -36.93 -9.81
N GLN A 186 -41.40 -38.26 -9.84
CA GLN A 186 -42.12 -39.15 -10.72
C GLN A 186 -43.61 -39.01 -10.38
N ASP A 187 -44.41 -38.58 -11.34
CA ASP A 187 -45.84 -38.92 -11.44
C ASP A 187 -46.32 -38.56 -12.86
N GLN A 188 -46.49 -39.59 -13.70
CA GLN A 188 -47.25 -39.50 -14.94
C GLN A 188 -48.67 -40.02 -14.67
N PRO A 189 -49.73 -39.26 -15.00
CA PRO A 189 -51.08 -39.82 -15.07
C PRO A 189 -51.41 -40.24 -16.51
N THR A 190 -51.99 -41.45 -16.60
CA THR A 190 -52.88 -42.03 -17.64
C THR A 190 -52.45 -42.05 -19.09
#